data_AF-A0A8D0GT50-F1
#
_entry.id   AF-A0A8D0GT50-F1
#
_cell.length_a   1.000
_cell.length_b   1.000
_cell.length_c   1.000
_cell.angle_alpha   90.00
_cell.angle_beta   90.00
_cell.angle_gamma   90.00
#
_symmetry.space_group_name_H-M   'P 1'
#
loop_
_entity.id
_entity.type
_entity.pdbx_description
1 polymer ?
#
loop_
_entity_poly.entity_id
_entity_poly.type
_entity_poly.pdbx_seq_one_letter_code
_entity_poly.pdbx_strand_id
1 'polypeptide(L)'
;SCPRWLPPISREAEEPREEFALRVQELLAVELGVVSTRLTAADKAEYVKRMRHNPPTPHPPGEGPRAAAPAAPGEPPPHSASGAEDGHVTGLAQRVQEVLPHVPLSAICRDLAQTHCVDTTIANLLEEQVPFTPPAADPETKAALLGTSTPGLQHSAAPLPAKVPGVGMGEGRDPVWAAPAQHLSCHPPVQAPEKLFARSPVERHMSLQERKQALYDSARRKFTQKHKTPQAEGSC
;
A
#
# COMPACT_ATOMS: atom_id res chain seq x y z
N SER A 1 -22.36 27.55 -0.75
CA SER A 1 -23.39 27.31 0.29
C SER A 1 -22.72 26.79 1.54
N CYS A 2 -23.20 27.13 2.74
CA CYS A 2 -22.72 26.51 3.97
C CYS A 2 -23.26 25.07 4.09
N PRO A 3 -22.49 24.10 4.59
CA PRO A 3 -23.00 22.76 4.87
C PRO A 3 -24.04 22.83 6.01
N ARG A 4 -25.23 22.25 5.80
CA ARG A 4 -26.23 22.14 6.87
C ARG A 4 -25.97 20.85 7.64
N TRP A 5 -25.72 20.97 8.94
CA TRP A 5 -25.60 19.81 9.82
C TRP A 5 -27.00 19.32 10.21
N LEU A 6 -27.21 18.00 10.11
CA LEU A 6 -28.40 17.36 10.64
C LEU A 6 -28.37 17.32 12.18
N PRO A 7 -29.53 17.38 12.85
CA PRO A 7 -29.60 17.21 14.30
C PRO A 7 -29.15 15.79 14.70
N PRO A 8 -28.58 15.60 15.90
CA PRO A 8 -28.18 14.28 16.39
C PRO A 8 -29.42 13.39 16.60
N ILE A 9 -29.39 12.17 16.05
CA ILE A 9 -30.49 11.20 16.13
C ILE A 9 -30.07 10.08 17.09
N SER A 10 -30.79 9.94 18.20
CA SER A 10 -30.63 8.82 19.13
C SER A 10 -31.47 7.62 18.69
N ARG A 11 -30.99 6.41 19.02
CA ARG A 11 -31.79 5.17 18.97
C ARG A 11 -32.53 4.98 20.29
N GLU A 12 -33.78 4.57 20.23
CA GLU A 12 -34.59 4.27 21.41
C GLU A 12 -34.26 2.89 22.00
N ALA A 13 -34.67 2.64 23.25
CA ALA A 13 -34.29 1.42 23.97
C ALA A 13 -34.95 0.15 23.43
N GLU A 14 -36.21 0.26 22.98
CA GLU A 14 -37.01 -0.84 22.45
C GLU A 14 -36.90 -0.97 20.91
N GLU A 15 -36.19 -0.04 20.26
CA GLU A 15 -36.12 0.08 18.79
C GLU A 15 -35.12 -0.93 18.17
N PRO A 16 -35.57 -1.80 17.25
CA PRO A 16 -34.69 -2.66 16.47
C PRO A 16 -33.63 -1.86 15.71
N ARG A 17 -32.44 -2.44 15.54
CA ARG A 17 -31.32 -1.78 14.81
C ARG A 17 -31.71 -1.46 13.37
N GLU A 18 -32.57 -2.30 12.79
CA GLU A 18 -33.05 -2.26 11.43
C GLU A 18 -34.05 -1.11 11.22
N GLU A 19 -34.95 -0.90 12.18
CA GLU A 19 -35.92 0.21 12.16
C GLU A 19 -35.22 1.56 12.37
N PHE A 20 -34.27 1.61 13.31
CA PHE A 20 -33.41 2.79 13.50
C PHE A 20 -32.64 3.16 12.22
N ALA A 21 -32.07 2.16 11.53
CA ALA A 21 -31.37 2.39 10.27
C ALA A 21 -32.31 2.93 9.18
N LEU A 22 -33.55 2.43 9.09
CA LEU A 22 -34.56 2.95 8.16
C LEU A 22 -34.97 4.39 8.51
N ARG A 23 -35.16 4.71 9.79
CA ARG A 23 -35.49 6.08 10.26
C ARG A 23 -34.39 7.08 9.94
N VAL A 24 -33.13 6.73 10.19
CA VAL A 24 -31.96 7.55 9.84
C VAL A 24 -31.83 7.69 8.32
N GLN A 25 -32.06 6.62 7.55
CA GLN A 25 -32.04 6.65 6.09
C GLN A 25 -33.11 7.57 5.51
N GLU A 26 -34.34 7.56 6.04
CA GLU A 26 -35.43 8.43 5.59
C GLU A 26 -35.09 9.91 5.84
N LEU A 27 -34.57 10.25 7.03
CA LEU A 27 -34.17 11.61 7.37
C LEU A 27 -33.00 12.12 6.49
N LEU A 28 -32.03 11.25 6.18
CA LEU A 28 -30.95 11.57 5.23
C LEU A 28 -31.48 11.72 3.80
N ALA A 29 -32.43 10.89 3.38
CA ALA A 29 -33.00 10.93 2.03
C ALA A 29 -33.78 12.24 1.80
N VAL A 30 -34.66 12.61 2.74
CA VAL A 30 -35.40 13.88 2.72
C VAL A 30 -34.45 15.09 2.68
N GLU A 31 -33.38 15.08 3.48
CA GLU A 31 -32.41 16.18 3.52
C GLU A 31 -31.64 16.36 2.21
N LEU A 32 -31.26 15.25 1.58
CA LEU A 32 -30.51 15.24 0.32
C LEU A 32 -31.41 15.38 -0.93
N GLY A 33 -32.73 15.44 -0.75
CA GLY A 33 -33.70 15.48 -1.85
C GLY A 33 -33.77 14.20 -2.68
N VAL A 34 -33.40 13.05 -2.09
CA VAL A 34 -33.39 11.73 -2.75
C VAL A 34 -34.47 10.81 -2.16
N VAL A 35 -34.79 9.72 -2.87
CA VAL A 35 -35.77 8.71 -2.40
C VAL A 35 -35.07 7.68 -1.52
N SER A 36 -35.68 7.30 -0.39
CA SER A 36 -35.14 6.26 0.48
C SER A 36 -35.33 4.85 -0.12
N THR A 37 -34.31 3.99 -0.01
CA THR A 37 -34.30 2.66 -0.64
C THR A 37 -34.40 1.54 0.40
N ARG A 38 -35.43 0.69 0.32
CA ARG A 38 -35.60 -0.44 1.26
C ARG A 38 -34.77 -1.66 0.86
N LEU A 39 -33.45 -1.57 1.03
CA LEU A 39 -32.50 -2.65 0.70
C LEU A 39 -32.55 -3.79 1.73
N THR A 40 -33.01 -4.96 1.31
CA THR A 40 -33.12 -6.17 2.14
C THR A 40 -31.89 -7.08 2.01
N ALA A 41 -31.89 -8.19 2.75
CA ALA A 41 -30.91 -9.26 2.55
C ALA A 41 -31.04 -9.95 1.18
N ALA A 42 -32.24 -9.99 0.59
CA ALA A 42 -32.47 -10.58 -0.72
C ALA A 42 -31.81 -9.73 -1.83
N ASP A 43 -31.94 -8.40 -1.77
CA ASP A 43 -31.32 -7.48 -2.73
C ASP A 43 -29.79 -7.59 -2.73
N LYS A 44 -29.18 -7.82 -1.57
CA LYS A 44 -27.73 -8.09 -1.46
C LYS A 44 -27.33 -9.39 -2.13
N ALA A 45 -28.11 -10.47 -1.95
CA ALA A 45 -27.87 -11.75 -2.61
C ALA A 45 -28.08 -11.66 -4.14
N GLU A 46 -29.08 -10.90 -4.57
CA GLU A 46 -29.42 -10.65 -5.96
C GLU A 46 -28.33 -9.81 -6.66
N TYR A 47 -27.86 -8.73 -6.02
CA TYR A 47 -26.71 -7.94 -6.47
C TYR A 47 -25.44 -8.78 -6.60
N VAL A 48 -25.13 -9.64 -5.62
CA VAL A 48 -23.98 -10.57 -5.70
C VAL A 48 -24.16 -11.58 -6.83
N LYS A 49 -25.39 -12.00 -7.15
CA LYS A 49 -25.68 -12.82 -8.33
C LYS A 49 -25.45 -12.04 -9.64
N ARG A 50 -25.88 -10.78 -9.74
CA ARG A 50 -25.60 -9.91 -10.89
C ARG A 50 -24.10 -9.74 -11.10
N MET A 51 -23.33 -9.37 -10.07
CA MET A 51 -21.87 -9.21 -10.12
C MET A 51 -21.12 -10.46 -10.62
N ARG A 52 -21.68 -11.66 -10.43
CA ARG A 52 -21.11 -12.95 -10.89
C ARG A 52 -21.48 -13.32 -12.33
N HIS A 53 -22.39 -12.60 -12.97
CA HIS A 53 -22.94 -12.95 -14.30
C HIS A 53 -22.86 -11.80 -15.31
N ASN A 54 -22.85 -10.56 -14.83
CA ASN A 54 -22.55 -9.36 -15.59
C ASN A 54 -21.72 -8.42 -14.69
N PRO A 55 -20.37 -8.44 -14.77
CA PRO A 55 -19.56 -7.45 -14.07
C PRO A 55 -19.92 -6.06 -14.61
N PRO A 56 -20.01 -5.02 -13.77
CA PRO A 56 -20.42 -3.70 -14.22
C PRO A 56 -19.40 -3.14 -15.20
N THR A 57 -19.76 -3.12 -16.48
CA THR A 57 -19.03 -2.37 -17.50
C THR A 57 -18.96 -0.90 -17.07
N PRO A 58 -17.78 -0.25 -17.12
CA PRO A 58 -17.66 1.15 -16.73
C PRO A 58 -18.40 2.04 -17.73
N HIS A 59 -19.66 2.35 -17.42
CA HIS A 59 -20.50 3.20 -18.24
C HIS A 59 -20.01 4.66 -18.13
N PRO A 60 -19.68 5.33 -19.24
CA PRO A 60 -19.37 6.76 -19.19
C PRO A 60 -20.61 7.54 -18.72
N PRO A 61 -20.45 8.65 -17.98
CA PRO A 61 -21.57 9.36 -17.39
C PRO A 61 -22.39 10.10 -18.45
N GLY A 62 -23.54 9.53 -18.83
CA GLY A 62 -24.59 10.23 -19.58
C GLY A 62 -25.07 9.55 -20.86
N GLU A 63 -25.78 8.43 -20.74
CA GLU A 63 -26.78 8.04 -21.75
C GLU A 63 -28.01 7.43 -21.06
N GLY A 64 -29.21 7.79 -21.53
CA GLY A 64 -30.48 7.33 -20.96
C GLY A 64 -30.90 5.95 -21.48
N PRO A 65 -32.06 5.41 -21.03
CA PRO A 65 -32.54 4.08 -21.42
C PRO A 65 -32.99 4.04 -22.89
N ARG A 66 -32.03 3.93 -23.81
CA ARG A 66 -32.27 3.72 -25.24
C ARG A 66 -32.73 2.28 -25.47
N ALA A 67 -33.89 2.12 -26.09
CA ALA A 67 -34.51 0.81 -26.33
C ALA A 67 -33.61 -0.11 -27.18
N ALA A 68 -33.68 -1.40 -26.92
CA ALA A 68 -32.83 -2.41 -27.55
C ALA A 68 -33.05 -2.49 -29.07
N ALA A 69 -31.94 -2.51 -29.82
CA ALA A 69 -31.90 -2.83 -31.24
C ALA A 69 -30.77 -3.85 -31.47
N PRO A 70 -31.04 -5.00 -32.11
CA PRO A 70 -30.02 -6.00 -32.40
C PRO A 70 -29.20 -5.60 -33.64
N ALA A 71 -27.88 -5.53 -33.51
CA ALA A 71 -26.95 -5.26 -34.61
C ALA A 71 -25.76 -6.24 -34.58
N ALA A 72 -25.31 -6.62 -35.78
CA ALA A 72 -24.44 -7.74 -36.14
C ALA A 72 -23.16 -7.97 -35.30
N PRO A 73 -22.61 -9.20 -35.29
CA PRO A 73 -21.29 -9.48 -34.73
C PRO A 73 -20.18 -8.89 -35.63
N GLY A 74 -19.35 -8.00 -35.07
CA GLY A 74 -18.20 -7.40 -35.75
C GLY A 74 -16.96 -7.43 -34.86
N GLU A 75 -15.94 -8.15 -35.33
CA GLU A 75 -14.51 -8.12 -34.99
C GLU A 75 -14.07 -8.13 -33.50
N PRO A 76 -13.22 -9.10 -33.07
CA PRO A 76 -12.54 -9.01 -31.78
C PRO A 76 -11.36 -8.02 -31.85
N PRO A 77 -11.21 -7.09 -30.88
CA PRO A 77 -10.07 -6.17 -30.87
C PRO A 77 -8.75 -6.94 -30.58
N PRO A 78 -7.66 -6.64 -31.32
CA PRO A 78 -6.37 -7.27 -31.07
C PRO A 78 -5.77 -6.80 -29.74
N HIS A 79 -5.55 -7.77 -28.85
CA HIS A 79 -4.58 -7.80 -27.73
C HIS A 79 -3.99 -6.44 -27.28
N SER A 80 -4.50 -5.91 -26.15
CA SER A 80 -3.87 -4.83 -25.39
C SER A 80 -4.21 -4.89 -23.90
N ALA A 81 -3.66 -5.91 -23.22
CA ALA A 81 -3.74 -5.99 -21.76
C ALA A 81 -2.92 -4.89 -21.03
N SER A 82 -2.03 -4.18 -21.72
CA SER A 82 -1.22 -3.09 -21.15
C SER A 82 -2.06 -1.87 -20.75
N GLY A 83 -2.98 -1.45 -21.60
CA GLY A 83 -3.71 -0.17 -21.44
C GLY A 83 -4.63 -0.09 -20.22
N ALA A 84 -4.90 -1.21 -19.55
CA ALA A 84 -5.62 -1.23 -18.29
C ALA A 84 -4.78 -0.65 -17.13
N GLU A 85 -3.48 -0.96 -17.10
CA GLU A 85 -2.54 -0.44 -16.10
C GLU A 85 -2.27 1.05 -16.34
N ASP A 86 -2.07 1.45 -17.60
CA ASP A 86 -1.94 2.86 -18.00
C ASP A 86 -3.17 3.70 -17.57
N GLY A 87 -4.38 3.16 -17.74
CA GLY A 87 -5.62 3.77 -17.28
C GLY A 87 -5.71 3.90 -15.76
N HIS A 88 -5.24 2.90 -15.01
CA HIS A 88 -5.18 2.95 -13.55
C HIS A 88 -4.16 3.99 -13.05
N VAL A 89 -2.94 3.98 -13.59
CA VAL A 89 -1.89 4.96 -13.28
C VAL A 89 -2.36 6.38 -13.59
N THR A 90 -3.05 6.59 -14.71
CA THR A 90 -3.64 7.90 -15.07
C THR A 90 -4.67 8.37 -14.03
N GLY A 91 -5.53 7.47 -13.54
CA GLY A 91 -6.52 7.78 -12.50
C GLY A 91 -5.94 8.03 -11.11
N LEU A 92 -4.78 7.44 -10.79
CA LEU A 92 -4.00 7.77 -9.60
C LEU A 92 -3.25 9.11 -9.78
N ALA A 93 -2.72 9.38 -10.96
CA ALA A 93 -1.95 10.58 -11.25
C ALA A 93 -2.79 11.86 -11.15
N GLN A 94 -4.06 11.82 -11.57
CA GLN A 94 -4.99 12.93 -11.40
C GLN A 94 -5.21 13.29 -9.93
N ARG A 95 -5.31 12.29 -9.04
CA ARG A 95 -5.45 12.51 -7.58
C ARG A 95 -4.21 13.15 -6.96
N VAL A 96 -3.01 12.79 -7.44
CA VAL A 96 -1.76 13.46 -7.04
C VAL A 96 -1.72 14.89 -7.59
N GLN A 97 -2.19 15.12 -8.83
CA GLN A 97 -2.25 16.46 -9.44
C GLN A 97 -3.19 17.42 -8.69
N GLU A 98 -4.28 16.91 -8.10
CA GLU A 98 -5.20 17.70 -7.25
C GLU A 98 -4.52 18.25 -5.98
N VAL A 99 -3.56 17.52 -5.41
CA VAL A 99 -2.84 17.92 -4.17
C VAL A 99 -1.46 18.53 -4.43
N LEU A 100 -0.81 18.23 -5.56
CA LEU A 100 0.48 18.75 -5.99
C LEU A 100 0.37 19.42 -7.38
N PRO A 101 -0.41 20.50 -7.54
CA PRO A 101 -0.74 21.09 -8.85
C PRO A 101 0.48 21.67 -9.61
N HIS A 102 1.61 21.87 -8.95
CA HIS A 102 2.86 22.37 -9.56
C HIS A 102 3.76 21.26 -10.13
N VAL A 103 3.51 19.99 -9.80
CA VAL A 103 4.27 18.86 -10.34
C VAL A 103 3.66 18.42 -11.68
N PRO A 104 4.46 18.13 -12.73
CA PRO A 104 3.91 17.65 -14.00
C PRO A 104 3.45 16.19 -13.92
N LEU A 105 2.31 15.88 -14.57
CA LEU A 105 1.77 14.52 -14.72
C LEU A 105 2.81 13.48 -15.17
N SER A 106 3.81 13.86 -15.98
CA SER A 106 4.86 12.95 -16.44
C SER A 106 5.81 12.48 -15.33
N ALA A 107 6.07 13.31 -14.31
CA ALA A 107 6.83 12.90 -13.12
C ALA A 107 5.98 12.01 -12.22
N ILE A 108 4.70 12.39 -12.03
CA ILE A 108 3.72 11.66 -11.23
C ILE A 108 3.48 10.24 -11.77
N CYS A 109 3.19 10.09 -13.07
CA CYS A 109 2.98 8.78 -13.69
C CYS A 109 4.24 7.90 -13.64
N ARG A 110 5.44 8.50 -13.74
CA ARG A 110 6.72 7.78 -13.66
C ARG A 110 7.01 7.25 -12.26
N ASP A 111 6.63 7.97 -11.20
CA ASP A 111 6.71 7.45 -9.84
C ASP A 111 5.63 6.38 -9.58
N LEU A 112 4.37 6.65 -9.96
CA LEU A 112 3.25 5.71 -9.77
C LEU A 112 3.47 4.36 -10.48
N ALA A 113 4.17 4.35 -11.63
CA ALA A 113 4.58 3.13 -12.32
C ALA A 113 5.66 2.30 -11.58
N GLN A 114 6.18 2.80 -10.45
CA GLN A 114 7.13 2.12 -9.57
C GLN A 114 6.52 1.87 -8.17
N THR A 115 5.82 2.87 -7.61
CA THR A 115 5.26 2.82 -6.24
C THR A 115 3.85 2.25 -6.18
N HIS A 116 3.05 2.39 -7.24
CA HIS A 116 1.61 2.08 -7.30
C HIS A 116 0.79 2.66 -6.11
N CYS A 117 1.25 3.74 -5.48
CA CYS A 117 0.71 4.22 -4.21
C CYS A 117 0.77 5.75 -4.12
N VAL A 118 -0.42 6.39 -4.12
CA VAL A 118 -0.58 7.86 -4.10
C VAL A 118 0.17 8.52 -2.94
N ASP A 119 0.06 7.99 -1.71
CA ASP A 119 0.71 8.56 -0.54
C ASP A 119 2.25 8.47 -0.60
N THR A 120 2.77 7.37 -1.17
CA THR A 120 4.21 7.20 -1.41
C THR A 120 4.71 8.13 -2.51
N THR A 121 3.95 8.28 -3.60
CA THR A 121 4.24 9.26 -4.67
C THR A 121 4.26 10.68 -4.13
N ILE A 122 3.32 11.07 -3.26
CA ILE A 122 3.30 12.41 -2.65
C ILE A 122 4.53 12.64 -1.78
N ALA A 123 4.93 11.67 -0.95
CA ALA A 123 6.16 11.76 -0.16
C ALA A 123 7.41 11.88 -1.06
N ASN A 124 7.57 10.98 -2.03
CA ASN A 124 8.69 11.00 -2.97
C ASN A 124 8.80 12.34 -3.72
N LEU A 125 7.69 12.89 -4.21
CA LEU A 125 7.67 14.17 -4.96
C LEU A 125 7.89 15.41 -4.08
N LEU A 126 7.80 15.29 -2.75
CA LEU A 126 8.11 16.35 -1.79
C LEU A 126 9.53 16.22 -1.23
N GLU A 127 10.12 15.03 -1.26
CA GLU A 127 11.50 14.75 -0.82
C GLU A 127 12.52 14.79 -1.99
N GLU A 128 12.12 14.49 -3.23
CA GLU A 128 12.97 14.66 -4.41
C GLU A 128 13.08 16.13 -4.85
N GLN A 129 14.33 16.63 -4.88
CA GLN A 129 14.69 17.96 -5.39
C GLN A 129 14.45 18.07 -6.92
N VAL A 130 13.23 18.43 -7.32
CA VAL A 130 12.99 19.06 -8.62
C VAL A 130 13.50 20.50 -8.53
N PRO A 131 14.54 20.92 -9.29
CA PRO A 131 15.07 22.27 -9.21
C PRO A 131 14.09 23.28 -9.83
N PHE A 132 13.20 23.81 -9.00
CA PHE A 132 12.20 24.81 -9.39
C PHE A 132 12.87 26.08 -9.91
N THR A 133 12.83 26.26 -11.23
CA THR A 133 13.14 27.52 -11.88
C THR A 133 11.82 28.25 -12.14
N PRO A 134 11.51 29.34 -11.42
CA PRO A 134 10.33 30.13 -11.74
C PRO A 134 10.49 30.76 -13.14
N PRO A 135 9.45 30.80 -13.97
CA PRO A 135 9.50 31.54 -15.22
C PRO A 135 9.66 33.03 -14.91
N ALA A 136 10.83 33.58 -15.24
CA ALA A 136 11.07 35.01 -15.14
C ALA A 136 10.15 35.74 -16.13
N ALA A 137 9.50 36.82 -15.67
CA ALA A 137 8.70 37.66 -16.55
C ALA A 137 9.61 38.59 -17.37
N ASP A 138 9.56 38.49 -18.69
CA ASP A 138 9.99 39.56 -19.59
C ASP A 138 9.19 40.85 -19.26
N PRO A 139 9.86 42.02 -19.27
CA PRO A 139 9.94 42.72 -20.55
C PRO A 139 11.32 43.30 -20.91
N GLU A 140 11.58 43.35 -22.22
CA GLU A 140 12.72 44.02 -22.84
C GLU A 140 12.72 45.54 -22.57
N THR A 141 13.84 46.09 -22.12
CA THR A 141 14.32 47.45 -22.48
C THR A 141 15.83 47.57 -22.23
N LYS A 142 16.52 48.34 -23.07
CA LYS A 142 17.99 48.38 -23.17
C LYS A 142 18.64 49.32 -22.15
N ALA A 143 19.65 48.82 -21.44
CA ALA A 143 20.81 49.62 -21.02
C ALA A 143 22.02 48.69 -20.84
N ALA A 144 23.18 49.09 -21.39
CA ALA A 144 24.45 48.41 -21.16
C ALA A 144 25.38 49.33 -20.37
N LEU A 145 26.28 48.76 -19.55
CA LEU A 145 27.72 49.10 -19.44
C LEU A 145 28.35 48.49 -18.16
N LEU A 146 29.58 47.97 -18.29
CA LEU A 146 30.64 47.82 -17.25
C LEU A 146 30.24 47.02 -15.99
N GLY A 147 30.80 45.83 -15.71
CA GLY A 147 32.22 45.59 -15.34
C GLY A 147 32.27 45.17 -13.85
N THR A 148 33.07 44.20 -13.38
CA THR A 148 34.53 44.33 -13.23
C THR A 148 35.16 43.00 -12.73
N SER A 149 36.32 42.63 -13.28
CA SER A 149 37.39 41.73 -12.77
C SER A 149 37.14 40.27 -12.32
N THR A 150 37.91 39.40 -13.00
CA THR A 150 38.43 38.04 -12.68
C THR A 150 39.61 38.06 -11.67
N PRO A 151 40.44 37.00 -11.42
CA PRO A 151 40.30 35.51 -11.56
C PRO A 151 40.81 34.68 -10.33
N GLY A 152 40.73 33.33 -10.40
CA GLY A 152 41.98 32.52 -10.32
C GLY A 152 42.08 31.31 -9.36
N LEU A 153 42.81 30.27 -9.85
CA LEU A 153 43.24 29.01 -9.21
C LEU A 153 42.11 28.01 -8.88
N GLN A 154 41.98 26.82 -9.50
CA GLN A 154 42.94 25.78 -9.96
C GLN A 154 43.76 25.13 -8.83
N HIS A 155 43.45 23.87 -8.50
CA HIS A 155 44.12 22.69 -9.07
C HIS A 155 43.36 21.38 -8.73
N SER A 156 43.79 20.25 -9.29
CA SER A 156 43.16 18.91 -9.18
C SER A 156 44.07 17.92 -8.44
N ALA A 157 43.50 17.06 -7.58
CA ALA A 157 43.92 15.67 -7.33
C ALA A 157 43.09 14.98 -6.23
N ALA A 158 42.94 13.65 -6.35
CA ALA A 158 42.58 12.71 -5.28
C ALA A 158 43.86 11.89 -4.88
N PRO A 159 43.87 10.90 -3.95
CA PRO A 159 42.77 10.26 -3.21
C PRO A 159 43.07 9.95 -1.71
N LEU A 160 42.25 9.06 -1.12
CA LEU A 160 42.40 8.34 0.18
C LEU A 160 43.67 7.40 0.18
N PRO A 161 44.14 6.75 1.29
CA PRO A 161 43.38 6.30 2.50
C PRO A 161 44.11 6.17 3.90
N ALA A 162 43.30 5.85 4.93
CA ALA A 162 43.50 5.07 6.19
C ALA A 162 44.89 4.79 6.86
N LYS A 163 44.96 4.83 8.22
CA LYS A 163 45.04 3.66 9.16
C LYS A 163 45.36 4.03 10.65
N VAL A 164 45.11 3.07 11.59
CA VAL A 164 45.19 3.07 13.09
C VAL A 164 46.60 3.14 13.72
N PRO A 165 46.77 3.56 15.01
CA PRO A 165 46.66 2.74 16.26
C PRO A 165 45.74 3.40 17.34
N GLY A 166 45.58 3.01 18.64
CA GLY A 166 46.13 1.97 19.57
C GLY A 166 46.61 2.60 20.92
N VAL A 167 46.73 1.97 22.12
CA VAL A 167 46.48 0.59 22.67
C VAL A 167 46.38 0.65 24.24
N GLY A 168 45.60 -0.22 24.92
CA GLY A 168 45.72 -0.54 26.38
C GLY A 168 44.55 -0.07 27.31
N MET A 169 44.25 -0.70 28.48
CA MET A 169 44.85 -1.87 29.14
C MET A 169 43.88 -2.54 30.17
N GLY A 170 43.85 -3.89 30.24
CA GLY A 170 43.18 -4.74 31.28
C GLY A 170 41.64 -4.80 31.26
N GLU A 171 40.93 -5.59 32.10
CA GLU A 171 41.19 -6.84 32.86
C GLU A 171 39.83 -7.38 33.41
N GLY A 172 39.60 -8.65 33.80
CA GLY A 172 40.45 -9.86 33.70
C GLY A 172 40.09 -11.02 34.66
N ARG A 173 38.93 -11.71 34.56
CA ARG A 173 38.66 -12.96 35.35
C ARG A 173 37.57 -13.91 34.79
N ASP A 174 37.96 -15.15 34.46
CA ASP A 174 37.08 -16.30 34.14
C ASP A 174 37.04 -17.31 35.32
N PRO A 175 36.24 -18.40 35.25
CA PRO A 175 36.85 -19.65 34.76
C PRO A 175 35.97 -20.58 33.87
N VAL A 176 36.70 -21.24 32.98
CA VAL A 176 36.39 -22.29 31.99
C VAL A 176 35.61 -23.54 32.45
N TRP A 177 34.78 -24.10 31.56
CA TRP A 177 34.85 -25.53 31.17
C TRP A 177 34.67 -25.64 29.65
N ALA A 178 35.31 -26.63 29.01
CA ALA A 178 35.41 -26.74 27.55
C ALA A 178 34.69 -27.96 26.98
N ALA A 179 34.09 -27.80 25.80
CA ALA A 179 33.71 -28.89 24.89
C ALA A 179 33.82 -28.39 23.43
N PRO A 180 34.22 -29.23 22.46
CA PRO A 180 34.76 -28.74 21.19
C PRO A 180 33.73 -28.67 20.05
N ALA A 181 34.02 -27.82 19.06
CA ALA A 181 33.53 -28.06 17.71
C ALA A 181 34.31 -29.23 17.09
N GLN A 182 33.61 -30.21 16.50
CA GLN A 182 33.81 -30.76 15.14
C GLN A 182 32.66 -31.75 14.81
N HIS A 183 32.54 -32.11 13.53
CA HIS A 183 31.80 -33.26 12.99
C HIS A 183 30.25 -33.22 12.85
N LEU A 184 29.82 -32.62 11.73
CA LEU A 184 28.77 -33.05 10.78
C LEU A 184 27.36 -33.51 11.25
N SER A 185 26.37 -32.92 10.56
CA SER A 185 25.07 -33.51 10.16
C SER A 185 23.95 -33.64 11.21
N CYS A 186 23.14 -32.58 11.35
CA CYS A 186 21.70 -32.65 11.03
C CYS A 186 21.08 -31.24 10.99
N HIS A 187 21.03 -30.62 9.82
CA HIS A 187 20.16 -29.46 9.57
C HIS A 187 19.57 -29.60 8.16
N PRO A 188 18.25 -29.83 7.99
CA PRO A 188 17.62 -29.55 6.71
C PRO A 188 17.74 -28.05 6.42
N PRO A 189 17.99 -27.64 5.17
CA PRO A 189 18.15 -26.23 4.84
C PRO A 189 16.80 -25.52 5.01
N VAL A 190 16.60 -24.88 6.15
CA VAL A 190 15.59 -23.83 6.31
C VAL A 190 16.10 -22.64 5.48
N GLN A 191 15.82 -22.69 4.18
CA GLN A 191 15.80 -21.51 3.35
C GLN A 191 14.78 -20.57 4.00
N ALA A 192 15.27 -19.56 4.72
CA ALA A 192 14.44 -18.44 5.11
C ALA A 192 14.08 -17.73 3.80
N PRO A 193 12.81 -17.76 3.34
CA PRO A 193 12.47 -17.03 2.14
C PRO A 193 12.73 -15.56 2.39
N GLU A 194 13.42 -14.90 1.47
CA GLU A 194 13.46 -13.44 1.41
C GLU A 194 12.01 -12.93 1.43
N LYS A 195 11.77 -11.82 2.15
CA LYS A 195 10.47 -11.49 2.75
C LYS A 195 9.42 -10.96 1.74
N LEU A 196 9.20 -11.70 0.67
CA LEU A 196 8.15 -11.50 -0.30
C LEU A 196 6.92 -12.29 0.13
N PHE A 197 5.78 -11.60 0.24
CA PHE A 197 4.50 -12.28 0.39
C PHE A 197 4.20 -13.08 -0.90
N ALA A 198 3.55 -14.23 -0.77
CA ALA A 198 3.20 -15.07 -1.93
C ALA A 198 2.34 -14.30 -2.96
N ARG A 199 2.47 -14.65 -4.24
CA ARG A 199 2.02 -13.83 -5.37
C ARG A 199 0.49 -13.73 -5.44
N SER A 200 -0.23 -14.76 -5.01
CA SER A 200 -1.70 -14.79 -4.94
C SER A 200 -2.24 -14.54 -3.53
N PRO A 201 -3.38 -13.83 -3.36
CA PRO A 201 -4.10 -13.78 -2.08
C PRO A 201 -4.41 -15.17 -1.48
N VAL A 202 -4.66 -16.17 -2.33
CA VAL A 202 -4.95 -17.56 -1.90
C VAL A 202 -3.70 -18.22 -1.34
N GLU A 203 -2.56 -18.10 -2.02
CA GLU A 203 -1.27 -18.62 -1.53
C GLU A 203 -0.88 -17.97 -0.20
N ARG A 204 -1.07 -16.66 -0.06
CA ARG A 204 -0.84 -15.94 1.20
C ARG A 204 -1.71 -16.49 2.33
N HIS A 205 -2.98 -16.78 2.05
CA HIS A 205 -3.87 -17.40 3.04
C HIS A 205 -3.39 -18.80 3.45
N MET A 206 -3.03 -19.65 2.49
CA MET A 206 -2.54 -21.01 2.77
C MET A 206 -1.22 -21.00 3.55
N SER A 207 -0.26 -20.15 3.16
CA SER A 207 1.03 -20.01 3.87
C SER A 207 0.85 -19.51 5.31
N LEU A 208 -0.11 -18.61 5.55
CA LEU A 208 -0.46 -18.17 6.91
C LEU A 208 -1.11 -19.30 7.73
N GLN A 209 -1.98 -20.13 7.13
CA GLN A 209 -2.54 -21.31 7.79
C GLN A 209 -1.47 -22.35 8.12
N GLU A 210 -0.58 -22.66 7.18
CA GLU A 210 0.51 -23.63 7.35
C GLU A 210 1.47 -23.17 8.46
N ARG A 211 1.93 -21.91 8.42
CA ARG A 211 2.83 -21.36 9.45
C ARG A 211 2.18 -21.32 10.84
N LYS A 212 0.87 -21.04 10.91
CA LYS A 212 0.06 -21.15 12.14
C LYS A 212 0.04 -22.60 12.65
N GLN A 213 -0.21 -23.57 11.79
CA GLN A 213 -0.26 -24.99 12.15
C GLN A 213 1.10 -25.50 12.63
N ALA A 214 2.18 -25.23 11.89
CA ALA A 214 3.55 -25.57 12.27
C ALA A 214 3.96 -25.00 13.63
N LEU A 215 3.51 -23.77 13.95
CA LEU A 215 3.72 -23.18 15.27
C LEU A 215 2.99 -23.98 16.36
N TYR A 216 1.70 -24.30 16.20
CA TYR A 216 0.95 -25.12 17.15
C TYR A 216 1.56 -26.52 17.33
N ASP A 217 2.00 -27.17 16.27
CA ASP A 217 2.63 -28.49 16.36
C ASP A 217 4.00 -28.43 17.05
N SER A 218 4.78 -27.36 16.81
CA SER A 218 6.03 -27.12 17.54
C SER A 218 5.79 -26.89 19.04
N ALA A 219 4.73 -26.13 19.39
CA ALA A 219 4.35 -25.85 20.76
C ALA A 219 3.80 -27.10 21.46
N ARG A 220 2.95 -27.89 20.78
CA ARG A 220 2.42 -29.17 21.26
C ARG A 220 3.54 -30.18 21.51
N ARG A 221 4.50 -30.32 20.59
CA ARG A 221 5.70 -31.16 20.80
C ARG A 221 6.48 -30.73 22.03
N LYS A 222 6.87 -29.45 22.13
CA LYS A 222 7.60 -28.89 23.29
C LYS A 222 6.84 -29.06 24.62
N PHE A 223 5.52 -28.83 24.62
CA PHE A 223 4.68 -29.05 25.79
C PHE A 223 4.68 -30.53 26.21
N THR A 224 4.47 -31.45 25.28
CA THR A 224 4.53 -32.89 25.62
C THR A 224 5.92 -33.33 26.06
N GLN A 225 7.00 -32.74 25.55
CA GLN A 225 8.35 -33.03 26.02
C GLN A 225 8.57 -32.55 27.47
N LYS A 226 8.13 -31.33 27.80
CA LYS A 226 8.25 -30.75 29.15
C LYS A 226 7.36 -31.44 30.19
N HIS A 227 6.22 -32.01 29.78
CA HIS A 227 5.20 -32.57 30.67
C HIS A 227 5.03 -34.10 30.58
N LYS A 228 5.93 -34.82 29.89
CA LYS A 228 5.95 -36.30 29.87
C LYS A 228 7.23 -36.93 30.42
N THR A 229 8.11 -36.15 31.05
CA THR A 229 9.14 -36.69 31.94
C THR A 229 8.49 -36.98 33.30
N PRO A 230 8.24 -38.25 33.69
CA PRO A 230 7.86 -38.54 35.07
C PRO A 230 9.00 -38.17 36.02
N GLN A 231 8.68 -37.78 37.26
CA GLN A 231 9.71 -37.81 38.31
C GLN A 231 10.11 -39.27 38.53
N ALA A 232 11.40 -39.55 38.38
CA ALA A 232 12.03 -40.85 38.64
C ALA A 232 13.10 -40.71 39.73
N GLU A 233 12.77 -40.00 40.80
CA GLU A 233 13.61 -39.83 41.99
C GLU A 233 12.78 -40.09 43.25
N GLY A 234 13.29 -40.93 44.15
CA GLY A 234 12.72 -41.14 45.50
C GLY A 234 11.94 -42.44 45.75
N SER A 235 12.59 -43.62 45.62
CA SER A 235 12.13 -44.85 46.30
C SER A 235 13.24 -45.91 46.42
N CYS A 236 14.19 -45.69 47.33
CA CYS A 236 14.99 -46.71 48.03
C CYS A 236 15.44 -46.13 49.37
#